data_AF-A0AAN6Q820-F1
#
_entry.id   AF-A0AAN6Q820-F1
#
_cell.length_a   1.000
_cell.length_b   1.000
_cell.length_c   1.000
_cell.angle_alpha   90.00
_cell.angle_beta   90.00
_cell.angle_gamma   90.00
#
_symmetry.space_group_name_H-M   'P 1'
#
loop_
_entity.id
_entity.type
_entity.pdbx_description
1 polymer ?
#
loop_
_entity_poly.entity_id
_entity_poly.type
_entity_poly.pdbx_seq_one_letter_code
_entity_poly.pdbx_strand_id
1 'polypeptide(L)'
;MSAPPPTPIKPTSGNRPFIAVSTKIYFSYARTTSFTASVLSLLTSNLPSLNIDVLLIPDFVSLVPTIATIAAAAAPNPIINKILAVGAQNCAAHGSGPFTGEVSAAVLSEIGCAVVEVGHAERRRLFGEADDAVVRDKVAAVVRNGMVPLVCVGEETAMMECGRVEGERGVVAVAGVEGAAREVVRQVEAALESVDGEKEVVLAYEPVWAIGAAEPAGAEYVMGVVKRVRESEVVRSRKGTTRIVYGGAAGPGLWERLGGEVDGLFLGRFGHDPDQFVRMIYEVAGVSMER
;
A
#
# COMPACT_ATOMS: atom_id res chain seq x y z
N MET A 1 -35.54 -2.45 2.59
CA MET A 1 -34.60 -3.43 2.01
C MET A 1 -33.36 -2.64 1.61
N SER A 2 -32.25 -2.75 2.36
CA SER A 2 -31.00 -2.09 1.96
C SER A 2 -30.48 -2.77 0.70
N ALA A 3 -29.95 -2.00 -0.24
CA ALA A 3 -29.21 -2.59 -1.35
C ALA A 3 -28.11 -3.52 -0.79
N PRO A 4 -27.83 -4.66 -1.45
CA PRO A 4 -26.68 -5.47 -1.08
C PRO A 4 -25.42 -4.59 -1.12
N PRO A 5 -24.46 -4.78 -0.20
CA PRO A 5 -23.21 -4.03 -0.24
C PRO A 5 -22.57 -4.19 -1.63
N PRO A 6 -21.98 -3.12 -2.20
CA PRO A 6 -21.30 -3.21 -3.49
C PRO A 6 -20.28 -4.35 -3.42
N THR A 7 -20.25 -5.19 -4.46
CA THR A 7 -19.27 -6.28 -4.53
C THR A 7 -17.87 -5.66 -4.48
N PRO A 8 -17.00 -6.07 -3.55
CA PRO A 8 -15.67 -5.48 -3.43
C PRO A 8 -14.92 -5.62 -4.75
N ILE A 9 -14.34 -4.52 -5.24
CA ILE A 9 -13.41 -4.56 -6.36
C ILE A 9 -12.15 -5.24 -5.84
N LYS A 10 -12.02 -6.54 -6.12
CA LYS A 10 -10.85 -7.32 -5.73
C LYS A 10 -9.69 -6.98 -6.69
N PRO A 11 -8.46 -6.77 -6.18
CA PRO A 11 -7.27 -6.78 -7.02
C PRO A 11 -7.32 -8.03 -7.89
N THR A 12 -7.11 -7.87 -9.19
CA THR A 12 -7.22 -9.01 -10.11
C THR A 12 -5.92 -9.80 -10.10
N SER A 13 -6.02 -11.13 -10.09
CA SER A 13 -4.89 -12.05 -10.15
C SER A 13 -3.98 -11.79 -11.36
N GLY A 14 -2.67 -11.67 -11.12
CA GLY A 14 -1.62 -11.48 -12.14
C GLY A 14 -0.73 -10.25 -11.89
N ASN A 15 0.39 -10.17 -12.62
CA ASN A 15 1.39 -9.08 -12.58
C ASN A 15 0.88 -7.75 -13.16
N ARG A 16 -0.36 -7.35 -12.84
CA ARG A 16 -0.82 -5.99 -13.14
C ARG A 16 -0.06 -5.02 -12.23
N PRO A 17 0.49 -3.92 -12.78
CA PRO A 17 1.07 -2.87 -11.97
C PRO A 17 0.07 -2.39 -10.90
N PHE A 18 0.59 -1.99 -9.75
CA PHE A 18 -0.20 -1.56 -8.62
C PHE A 18 0.18 -0.12 -8.23
N ILE A 19 -0.80 0.71 -7.92
CA ILE A 19 -0.56 2.02 -7.33
C ILE A 19 -1.56 2.30 -6.22
N ALA A 20 -1.05 2.68 -5.06
CA ALA A 20 -1.87 3.04 -3.92
C ALA A 20 -1.52 4.44 -3.43
N VAL A 21 -2.49 5.12 -2.81
CA VAL A 21 -2.24 6.34 -2.03
C VAL A 21 -2.91 6.24 -0.67
N SER A 22 -2.15 6.49 0.40
CA SER A 22 -2.68 6.64 1.75
C SER A 22 -2.81 8.12 2.09
N THR A 23 -4.02 8.54 2.48
CA THR A 23 -4.24 9.93 2.93
C THR A 23 -3.59 10.19 4.29
N LYS A 24 -3.28 9.12 5.04
CA LYS A 24 -2.94 9.15 6.46
C LYS A 24 -3.97 10.02 7.20
N ILE A 25 -3.52 10.80 8.18
CA ILE A 25 -4.33 11.80 8.90
C ILE A 25 -4.13 13.23 8.38
N TYR A 26 -3.62 13.41 7.15
CA TYR A 26 -3.43 14.75 6.56
C TYR A 26 -4.73 15.37 6.03
N PHE A 27 -5.76 14.54 5.82
CA PHE A 27 -6.99 14.96 5.16
C PHE A 27 -8.10 15.11 6.18
N SER A 28 -8.89 16.18 6.03
CA SER A 28 -10.21 16.27 6.64
C SER A 28 -11.21 15.50 5.79
N TYR A 29 -12.37 15.19 6.37
CA TYR A 29 -13.49 14.57 5.64
C TYR A 29 -13.84 15.30 4.32
N ALA A 30 -13.92 16.63 4.36
CA ALA A 30 -14.21 17.45 3.18
C ALA A 30 -13.11 17.36 2.13
N ARG A 31 -11.83 17.34 2.56
CA ARG A 31 -10.69 17.18 1.65
C ARG A 31 -10.68 15.78 1.02
N THR A 32 -10.93 14.72 1.78
CA THR A 32 -11.01 13.34 1.26
C THR A 32 -12.12 13.20 0.21
N THR A 33 -13.28 13.81 0.47
CA THR A 33 -14.40 13.82 -0.48
C THR A 33 -14.03 14.55 -1.76
N SER A 34 -13.45 15.74 -1.65
CA SER A 34 -13.01 16.54 -2.81
C SER A 34 -11.93 15.82 -3.62
N PHE A 35 -10.89 15.28 -2.96
CA PHE A 35 -9.82 14.52 -3.60
C PHE A 35 -10.37 13.30 -4.36
N THR A 36 -11.26 12.52 -3.74
CA THR A 36 -11.87 11.35 -4.38
C THR A 36 -12.64 11.76 -5.64
N ALA A 37 -13.44 12.83 -5.56
CA ALA A 37 -14.19 13.34 -6.71
C ALA A 37 -13.27 13.86 -7.84
N SER A 38 -12.19 14.57 -7.50
CA SER A 38 -11.20 15.04 -8.47
C SER A 38 -10.48 13.89 -9.18
N VAL A 39 -10.02 12.88 -8.44
CA VAL A 39 -9.37 11.68 -9.02
C VAL A 39 -10.33 10.96 -9.98
N LEU A 40 -11.59 10.75 -9.57
CA LEU A 40 -12.59 10.13 -10.43
C LEU A 40 -12.84 10.96 -11.70
N SER A 41 -13.02 12.27 -11.57
CA SER A 41 -13.21 13.17 -12.71
C SER A 41 -12.06 13.07 -13.72
N LEU A 42 -10.82 13.14 -13.24
CA LEU A 42 -9.61 13.05 -14.05
C LEU A 42 -9.45 11.68 -14.74
N LEU A 43 -9.77 10.58 -14.04
CA LEU A 43 -9.73 9.24 -14.63
C LEU A 43 -10.82 9.03 -15.69
N THR A 44 -12.03 9.57 -15.46
CA THR A 44 -13.14 9.45 -16.42
C THR A 44 -12.98 10.32 -17.66
N SER A 45 -12.28 11.46 -17.56
CA SER A 45 -12.13 12.39 -18.67
C SER A 45 -11.19 11.89 -19.78
N ASN A 46 -10.28 10.96 -19.45
CA ASN A 46 -9.16 10.60 -20.33
C ASN A 46 -9.10 9.10 -20.70
N LEU A 47 -10.08 8.30 -20.31
CA LEU A 47 -10.12 6.82 -20.32
C LEU A 47 -9.34 6.12 -21.45
N PRO A 48 -8.02 5.84 -21.31
CA PRO A 48 -7.42 4.77 -22.09
C PRO A 48 -7.81 3.43 -21.44
N SER A 49 -7.55 2.33 -22.13
CA SER A 49 -7.64 1.00 -21.52
C SER A 49 -6.51 0.81 -20.49
N LEU A 50 -6.67 1.38 -19.29
CA LEU A 50 -5.74 1.23 -18.18
C LEU A 50 -5.74 -0.22 -17.68
N ASN A 51 -4.55 -0.82 -17.61
CA ASN A 51 -4.35 -2.16 -17.06
C ASN A 51 -3.50 -2.11 -15.79
N ILE A 52 -4.03 -1.46 -14.76
CA ILE A 52 -3.37 -1.18 -13.48
C ILE A 52 -4.38 -1.38 -12.34
N ASP A 53 -3.94 -1.78 -11.16
CA ASP A 53 -4.76 -1.76 -9.95
C ASP A 53 -4.47 -0.46 -9.18
N VAL A 54 -5.50 0.33 -8.90
CA VAL A 54 -5.44 1.62 -8.21
C VAL A 54 -6.16 1.50 -6.88
N LEU A 55 -5.52 1.94 -5.79
CA LEU A 55 -6.07 1.86 -4.44
C LEU A 55 -6.07 3.23 -3.76
N LEU A 56 -7.22 3.65 -3.22
CA LEU A 56 -7.33 4.79 -2.31
C LEU A 56 -7.47 4.30 -0.88
N ILE A 57 -6.63 4.80 0.03
CA ILE A 57 -6.66 4.43 1.45
C ILE A 57 -6.96 5.68 2.32
N PRO A 58 -8.25 6.06 2.45
CA PRO A 58 -8.67 7.19 3.28
C PRO A 58 -8.62 6.84 4.78
N ASP A 59 -8.83 7.84 5.64
CA ASP A 59 -9.06 7.63 7.06
C ASP A 59 -10.38 6.86 7.32
N PHE A 60 -10.54 6.28 8.51
CA PHE A 60 -11.71 5.47 8.85
C PHE A 60 -13.05 6.22 8.81
N VAL A 61 -13.07 7.53 9.08
CA VAL A 61 -14.29 8.36 9.06
C VAL A 61 -14.75 8.59 7.62
N SER A 62 -13.79 8.76 6.71
CA SER A 62 -14.05 9.00 5.29
C SER A 62 -14.26 7.71 4.46
N LEU A 63 -13.96 6.54 5.02
CA LEU A 63 -13.95 5.25 4.33
C LEU A 63 -15.28 4.89 3.64
N VAL A 64 -16.38 4.90 4.39
CA VAL A 64 -17.71 4.55 3.86
C VAL A 64 -18.16 5.52 2.76
N PRO A 65 -18.06 6.86 2.92
CA PRO A 65 -18.37 7.81 1.86
C PRO A 65 -17.48 7.68 0.62
N THR A 66 -16.18 7.41 0.78
CA THR A 66 -15.27 7.14 -0.35
C THR A 66 -15.70 5.90 -1.14
N ILE A 67 -16.03 4.80 -0.45
CA ILE A 67 -16.55 3.56 -1.10
C ILE A 67 -17.84 3.85 -1.88
N ALA A 68 -18.79 4.54 -1.26
CA ALA A 68 -20.06 4.86 -1.90
C ALA A 68 -19.86 5.75 -3.16
N THR A 69 -18.96 6.72 -3.09
CA THR A 69 -18.65 7.63 -4.20
C THR A 69 -18.01 6.88 -5.37
N ILE A 70 -17.04 5.99 -5.10
CA ILE A 70 -16.39 5.17 -6.12
C ILE A 70 -17.36 4.17 -6.73
N ALA A 71 -18.20 3.51 -5.92
CA ALA A 71 -19.21 2.57 -6.42
C ALA A 71 -20.22 3.27 -7.36
N ALA A 72 -20.64 4.49 -7.03
CA ALA A 72 -21.52 5.29 -7.88
C ALA A 72 -20.85 5.66 -9.22
N ALA A 73 -19.57 6.01 -9.21
CA ALA A 73 -18.81 6.32 -10.43
C ALA A 73 -18.46 5.06 -11.25
N ALA A 74 -18.29 3.91 -10.60
CA ALA A 74 -18.01 2.62 -11.23
C ALA A 74 -19.23 2.04 -11.95
N ALA A 75 -20.45 2.26 -11.44
CA ALA A 75 -21.68 1.70 -12.01
C ALA A 75 -21.87 2.00 -13.52
N PRO A 76 -21.66 3.23 -14.02
CA PRO A 76 -21.70 3.52 -15.46
C PRO A 76 -20.35 3.31 -16.18
N ASN A 77 -19.25 3.02 -15.47
CA ASN A 77 -17.90 3.01 -16.03
C ASN A 77 -17.16 1.69 -15.74
N PRO A 78 -17.16 0.73 -16.69
CA PRO A 78 -16.51 -0.57 -16.51
C PRO A 78 -15.00 -0.50 -16.24
N ILE A 79 -14.31 0.54 -16.70
CA ILE A 79 -12.88 0.72 -16.46
C ILE A 79 -12.66 1.05 -14.98
N ILE A 80 -13.37 2.05 -14.45
CA ILE A 80 -13.30 2.41 -13.02
C ILE A 80 -13.64 1.20 -12.14
N ASN A 81 -14.70 0.46 -12.49
CA ASN A 81 -15.10 -0.75 -11.78
C ASN A 81 -14.02 -1.85 -11.77
N LYS A 82 -13.13 -1.86 -12.78
CA LYS A 82 -12.07 -2.87 -12.92
C LYS A 82 -10.75 -2.47 -12.26
N ILE A 83 -10.46 -1.16 -12.16
CA ILE A 83 -9.14 -0.68 -11.74
C ILE A 83 -9.12 -0.09 -10.33
N LEU A 84 -10.21 0.50 -9.84
CA LEU A 84 -10.17 1.33 -8.64
C LEU A 84 -10.79 0.62 -7.44
N ALA A 85 -10.03 0.46 -6.36
CA ALA A 85 -10.50 -0.11 -5.10
C ALA A 85 -10.26 0.84 -3.92
N VAL A 86 -10.86 0.51 -2.77
CA VAL A 86 -10.64 1.23 -1.50
C VAL A 86 -9.99 0.29 -0.48
N GLY A 87 -9.00 0.81 0.23
CA GLY A 87 -8.35 0.11 1.34
C GLY A 87 -8.50 0.86 2.65
N ALA A 88 -8.15 0.20 3.75
CA ALA A 88 -8.12 0.79 5.09
C ALA A 88 -6.68 0.90 5.61
N GLN A 89 -6.42 1.93 6.43
CA GLN A 89 -5.06 2.24 6.95
C GLN A 89 -4.58 1.29 8.07
N ASN A 90 -5.50 0.52 8.66
CA ASN A 90 -5.21 -0.42 9.75
C ASN A 90 -6.41 -1.38 9.97
N CYS A 91 -6.20 -2.44 10.75
CA CYS A 91 -7.28 -3.17 11.42
C CYS A 91 -6.84 -3.76 12.76
N ALA A 92 -7.81 -4.20 13.55
CA ALA A 92 -7.58 -5.02 14.74
C ALA A 92 -7.13 -6.43 14.35
N ALA A 93 -6.31 -7.05 15.20
CA ALA A 93 -5.99 -8.49 15.10
C ALA A 93 -7.20 -9.38 15.44
N HIS A 94 -8.09 -8.87 16.31
CA HIS A 94 -9.28 -9.57 16.79
C HIS A 94 -10.51 -9.25 15.94
N GLY A 95 -11.41 -10.23 15.78
CA GLY A 95 -12.65 -10.04 15.02
C GLY A 95 -13.73 -9.26 15.78
N SER A 96 -13.81 -9.46 17.11
CA SER A 96 -14.74 -8.77 18.01
C SER A 96 -14.21 -8.82 19.45
N GLY A 97 -14.69 -7.92 20.31
CA GLY A 97 -14.32 -7.88 21.72
C GLY A 97 -14.25 -6.46 22.30
N PRO A 98 -13.78 -6.32 23.55
CA PRO A 98 -13.71 -5.04 24.25
C PRO A 98 -12.51 -4.17 23.80
N PHE A 99 -12.40 -3.93 22.49
CA PHE A 99 -11.31 -3.16 21.86
C PHE A 99 -11.82 -1.79 21.42
N THR A 100 -12.22 -0.96 22.38
CA THR A 100 -12.81 0.36 22.10
C THR A 100 -11.87 1.22 21.24
N GLY A 101 -12.39 1.69 20.10
CA GLY A 101 -11.66 2.53 19.14
C GLY A 101 -10.96 1.77 18.02
N GLU A 102 -10.84 0.44 18.12
CA GLU A 102 -10.32 -0.40 17.04
C GLU A 102 -11.39 -0.74 15.99
N VAL A 103 -10.94 -1.03 14.77
CA VAL A 103 -11.79 -1.43 13.65
C VAL A 103 -11.42 -2.85 13.22
N SER A 104 -12.36 -3.78 13.27
CA SER A 104 -12.07 -5.18 12.92
C SER A 104 -12.01 -5.39 11.40
N ALA A 105 -11.18 -6.35 10.97
CA ALA A 105 -11.10 -6.74 9.57
C ALA A 105 -12.45 -7.25 9.01
N ALA A 106 -13.30 -7.82 9.85
CA ALA A 106 -14.64 -8.26 9.46
C ALA A 106 -15.51 -7.08 9.01
N VAL A 107 -15.57 -6.00 9.81
CA VAL A 107 -16.35 -4.80 9.47
C VAL A 107 -15.82 -4.12 8.20
N LEU A 108 -14.49 -4.08 8.04
CA LEU A 108 -13.87 -3.54 6.82
C LEU A 108 -14.28 -4.33 5.56
N SER A 109 -14.32 -5.67 5.67
CA SER A 109 -14.79 -6.53 4.59
C SER A 109 -16.26 -6.29 4.27
N GLU A 110 -17.12 -6.16 5.29
CA GLU A 110 -18.57 -5.91 5.15
C GLU A 110 -18.88 -4.62 4.38
N ILE A 111 -18.11 -3.55 4.62
CA ILE A 111 -18.31 -2.26 3.93
C ILE A 111 -17.67 -2.20 2.54
N GLY A 112 -16.91 -3.23 2.13
CA GLY A 112 -16.35 -3.34 0.79
C GLY A 112 -14.89 -2.92 0.64
N CYS A 113 -14.11 -2.87 1.72
CA CYS A 113 -12.66 -2.72 1.60
C CYS A 113 -12.06 -3.94 0.90
N ALA A 114 -11.12 -3.68 -0.02
CA ALA A 114 -10.44 -4.73 -0.76
C ALA A 114 -9.05 -5.07 -0.17
N VAL A 115 -8.41 -4.05 0.40
CA VAL A 115 -7.03 -4.10 0.90
C VAL A 115 -6.97 -3.49 2.30
N VAL A 116 -6.11 -4.00 3.17
CA VAL A 116 -5.83 -3.38 4.47
C VAL A 116 -4.33 -3.24 4.65
N GLU A 117 -3.90 -2.00 4.89
CA GLU A 117 -2.54 -1.66 5.29
C GLU A 117 -2.27 -2.14 6.71
N VAL A 118 -1.14 -2.83 6.91
CA VAL A 118 -0.75 -3.41 8.20
C VAL A 118 0.76 -3.24 8.42
N GLY A 119 1.15 -2.89 9.65
CA GLY A 119 2.56 -2.76 10.00
C GLY A 119 3.27 -1.53 9.42
N HIS A 120 2.55 -0.47 9.03
CA HIS A 120 3.16 0.78 8.55
C HIS A 120 4.15 1.35 9.57
N ALA A 121 5.26 1.92 9.10
CA ALA A 121 6.35 2.39 9.96
C ALA A 121 5.90 3.35 11.08
N GLU A 122 4.91 4.21 10.81
CA GLU A 122 4.31 5.08 11.84
C GLU A 122 3.57 4.29 12.93
N ARG A 123 2.88 3.19 12.58
CA ARG A 123 2.19 2.33 13.54
C ARG A 123 3.17 1.54 14.41
N ARG A 124 4.22 1.01 13.80
CA ARG A 124 5.31 0.34 14.51
C ARG A 124 5.95 1.26 15.55
N ARG A 125 6.28 2.49 15.14
CA ARG A 125 6.94 3.49 15.98
C ARG A 125 6.04 4.11 17.06
N LEU A 126 4.81 4.47 16.71
CA LEU A 126 3.97 5.35 17.56
C LEU A 126 2.86 4.60 18.31
N PHE A 127 2.46 3.42 17.83
CA PHE A 127 1.26 2.73 18.29
C PHE A 127 1.54 1.32 18.83
N GLY A 128 2.80 1.01 19.14
CA GLY A 128 3.19 -0.24 19.80
C GLY A 128 3.16 -1.47 18.88
N GLU A 129 3.26 -1.30 17.56
CA GLU A 129 3.25 -2.40 16.58
C GLU A 129 4.66 -2.83 16.15
N ALA A 130 5.67 -2.55 16.98
CA ALA A 130 7.04 -2.98 16.75
C ALA A 130 7.20 -4.51 16.86
N ASP A 131 6.32 -5.18 17.59
CA ASP A 131 6.27 -6.64 17.66
C ASP A 131 5.63 -7.22 16.39
N ASP A 132 6.41 -8.02 15.66
CA ASP A 132 5.95 -8.67 14.44
C ASP A 132 4.79 -9.65 14.67
N ALA A 133 4.61 -10.18 15.88
CA ALA A 133 3.46 -11.01 16.21
C ALA A 133 2.14 -10.23 16.05
N VAL A 134 2.13 -8.94 16.41
CA VAL A 134 0.95 -8.07 16.24
C VAL A 134 0.63 -7.90 14.75
N VAL A 135 1.66 -7.68 13.93
CA VAL A 135 1.49 -7.53 12.47
C VAL A 135 1.01 -8.83 11.85
N ARG A 136 1.63 -9.97 12.19
CA ARG A 136 1.19 -11.31 11.76
C ARG A 136 -0.28 -11.56 12.06
N ASP A 137 -0.74 -11.27 13.27
CA ASP A 137 -2.11 -11.57 13.69
C ASP A 137 -3.13 -10.70 12.91
N LYS A 138 -2.76 -9.44 12.61
CA LYS A 138 -3.55 -8.56 11.74
C LYS A 138 -3.57 -9.05 10.29
N VAL A 139 -2.41 -9.43 9.73
CA VAL A 139 -2.33 -10.00 8.37
C VAL A 139 -3.25 -11.21 8.27
N ALA A 140 -3.19 -12.12 9.25
CA ALA A 140 -4.06 -13.29 9.29
C ALA A 140 -5.54 -12.89 9.40
N ALA A 141 -5.89 -11.83 10.16
CA ALA A 141 -7.25 -11.32 10.24
C ALA A 141 -7.76 -10.79 8.89
N VAL A 142 -6.93 -10.04 8.15
CA VAL A 142 -7.26 -9.51 6.82
C VAL A 142 -7.55 -10.66 5.85
N VAL A 143 -6.65 -11.64 5.78
CA VAL A 143 -6.76 -12.81 4.89
C VAL A 143 -7.99 -13.66 5.23
N ARG A 144 -8.25 -13.92 6.51
CA ARG A 144 -9.44 -14.68 6.96
C ARG A 144 -10.76 -14.01 6.53
N ASN A 145 -10.77 -12.69 6.38
CA ASN A 145 -11.94 -11.91 5.94
C ASN A 145 -11.95 -11.65 4.42
N GLY A 146 -11.12 -12.34 3.64
CA GLY A 146 -11.18 -12.35 2.18
C GLY A 146 -10.61 -11.10 1.50
N MET A 147 -9.89 -10.27 2.25
CA MET A 147 -9.19 -9.07 1.75
C MET A 147 -7.70 -9.36 1.54
N VAL A 148 -7.01 -8.48 0.82
CA VAL A 148 -5.56 -8.57 0.57
C VAL A 148 -4.81 -7.72 1.62
N PRO A 149 -3.85 -8.28 2.36
CA PRO A 149 -3.00 -7.47 3.24
C PRO A 149 -1.95 -6.72 2.41
N LEU A 150 -1.83 -5.41 2.67
CA LEU A 150 -0.70 -4.58 2.25
C LEU A 150 0.22 -4.44 3.47
N VAL A 151 1.25 -5.29 3.52
CA VAL A 151 2.17 -5.40 4.65
C VAL A 151 3.34 -4.44 4.44
N CYS A 152 3.44 -3.44 5.30
CA CYS A 152 4.58 -2.53 5.29
C CYS A 152 5.77 -3.16 6.03
N VAL A 153 6.92 -3.13 5.36
CA VAL A 153 8.18 -3.71 5.82
C VAL A 153 9.33 -2.78 5.48
N GLY A 154 10.36 -2.78 6.32
CA GLY A 154 11.47 -1.85 6.16
C GLY A 154 12.42 -1.82 7.36
N GLU A 155 13.66 -1.48 7.08
CA GLU A 155 14.73 -1.35 8.06
C GLU A 155 14.78 0.05 8.68
N GLU A 156 14.77 0.12 10.02
CA GLU A 156 14.84 1.39 10.76
C GLU A 156 16.24 2.01 10.75
N THR A 157 17.27 1.23 11.08
CA THR A 157 18.69 1.62 11.10
C THR A 157 19.61 0.41 10.95
N ALA A 158 20.87 0.66 10.59
CA ALA A 158 21.80 -0.33 10.08
C ALA A 158 22.39 -1.29 11.13
N MET A 159 22.34 -2.60 10.85
CA MET A 159 23.35 -3.57 11.37
C MET A 159 24.67 -3.52 10.56
N MET A 160 24.68 -2.84 9.40
CA MET A 160 25.85 -2.62 8.54
C MET A 160 25.78 -1.21 7.93
N GLU A 161 26.31 -0.21 8.64
CA GLU A 161 26.24 1.22 8.25
C GLU A 161 27.06 1.48 6.98
N CYS A 162 26.40 2.01 5.93
CA CYS A 162 27.04 2.39 4.67
C CYS A 162 27.08 3.90 4.44
N GLY A 163 26.59 4.69 5.40
CA GLY A 163 26.51 6.14 5.32
C GLY A 163 25.51 6.71 6.32
N ARG A 164 25.29 8.01 6.26
CA ARG A 164 24.31 8.73 7.09
C ARG A 164 23.53 9.73 6.26
N VAL A 165 22.27 9.94 6.63
CA VAL A 165 21.40 10.97 6.04
C VAL A 165 20.81 11.84 7.12
N GLU A 166 20.58 13.12 6.80
CA GLU A 166 19.90 14.08 7.67
C GLU A 166 18.43 14.23 7.26
N GLY A 167 17.54 14.40 8.24
CA GLY A 167 16.10 14.54 8.01
C GLY A 167 15.32 15.04 9.21
N GLU A 168 13.99 14.96 9.12
CA GLU A 168 13.04 15.34 10.20
C GLU A 168 13.32 14.61 11.53
N ARG A 169 14.03 13.48 11.49
CA ARG A 169 14.41 12.66 12.66
C ARG A 169 15.89 12.84 13.08
N GLY A 170 16.59 13.82 12.53
CA GLY A 170 18.02 14.03 12.73
C GLY A 170 18.88 13.18 11.78
N VAL A 171 20.11 12.90 12.20
CA VAL A 171 21.07 12.11 11.41
C VAL A 171 20.87 10.62 11.67
N VAL A 172 20.60 9.85 10.62
CA VAL A 172 20.25 8.42 10.67
C VAL A 172 21.23 7.61 9.83
N ALA A 173 21.68 6.45 10.35
CA ALA A 173 22.55 5.52 9.65
C ALA A 173 21.81 4.78 8.53
N VAL A 174 22.42 4.68 7.36
CA VAL A 174 21.91 3.96 6.19
C VAL A 174 22.37 2.51 6.26
N ALA A 175 21.44 1.57 6.19
CA ALA A 175 21.76 0.14 6.13
C ALA A 175 22.27 -0.24 4.74
N GLY A 176 23.31 -1.05 4.65
CA GLY A 176 23.69 -1.71 3.38
C GLY A 176 22.58 -2.64 2.88
N VAL A 177 22.54 -2.85 1.55
CA VAL A 177 21.50 -3.65 0.88
C VAL A 177 21.31 -5.03 1.49
N GLU A 178 22.39 -5.71 1.88
CA GLU A 178 22.32 -7.05 2.53
C GLU A 178 21.68 -6.99 3.92
N GLY A 179 22.03 -5.97 4.71
CA GLY A 179 21.47 -5.78 6.05
C GLY A 179 19.99 -5.43 5.99
N ALA A 180 19.63 -4.51 5.09
CA ALA A 180 18.25 -4.12 4.82
C ALA A 180 17.41 -5.32 4.36
N ALA A 181 17.89 -6.06 3.35
CA ALA A 181 17.19 -7.23 2.84
C ALA A 181 16.98 -8.31 3.91
N ARG A 182 17.98 -8.55 4.79
CA ARG A 182 17.84 -9.50 5.88
C ARG A 182 16.73 -9.11 6.85
N GLU A 183 16.68 -7.84 7.25
CA GLU A 183 15.63 -7.37 8.16
C GLU A 183 14.26 -7.41 7.50
N VAL A 184 14.15 -6.98 6.24
CA VAL A 184 12.89 -7.04 5.49
C VAL A 184 12.42 -8.49 5.32
N VAL A 185 13.30 -9.43 4.97
CA VAL A 185 12.95 -10.86 4.86
C VAL A 185 12.46 -11.40 6.20
N ARG A 186 13.13 -11.07 7.31
CA ARG A 186 12.71 -11.47 8.67
C ARG A 186 11.30 -10.95 9.00
N GLN A 187 11.00 -9.69 8.68
CA GLN A 187 9.68 -9.11 8.87
C GLN A 187 8.61 -9.79 8.00
N VAL A 188 8.94 -10.10 6.74
CA VAL A 188 8.05 -10.82 5.82
C VAL A 188 7.78 -12.25 6.31
N GLU A 189 8.80 -12.98 6.76
CA GLU A 189 8.66 -14.31 7.36
C GLU A 189 7.70 -14.29 8.55
N ALA A 190 7.90 -13.35 9.48
CA ALA A 190 7.04 -13.22 10.64
C ALA A 190 5.59 -12.85 10.25
N ALA A 191 5.42 -11.87 9.35
CA ALA A 191 4.11 -11.41 8.92
C ALA A 191 3.29 -12.49 8.18
N LEU A 192 3.96 -13.34 7.40
CA LEU A 192 3.33 -14.36 6.56
C LEU A 192 3.25 -15.74 7.20
N GLU A 193 3.79 -15.94 8.41
CA GLU A 193 3.82 -17.22 9.14
C GLU A 193 2.44 -17.91 9.20
N SER A 194 1.38 -17.14 9.44
CA SER A 194 -0.01 -17.64 9.55
C SER A 194 -0.83 -17.52 8.27
N VAL A 195 -0.20 -17.22 7.14
CA VAL A 195 -0.89 -16.94 5.87
C VAL A 195 -0.71 -18.10 4.91
N ASP A 196 -1.82 -18.70 4.50
CA ASP A 196 -1.87 -19.69 3.42
C ASP A 196 -1.10 -19.17 2.18
N GLY A 197 -0.16 -19.99 1.69
CA GLY A 197 0.71 -19.69 0.56
C GLY A 197 -0.02 -19.42 -0.76
N GLU A 198 -1.30 -19.76 -0.87
CA GLU A 198 -2.14 -19.49 -2.06
C GLU A 198 -2.79 -18.10 -2.06
N LYS A 199 -2.79 -17.40 -0.91
CA LYS A 199 -3.41 -16.08 -0.77
C LYS A 199 -2.52 -14.99 -1.36
N GLU A 200 -3.16 -14.03 -2.03
CA GLU A 200 -2.47 -12.83 -2.51
C GLU A 200 -2.03 -11.95 -1.34
N VAL A 201 -0.84 -11.37 -1.46
CA VAL A 201 -0.29 -10.40 -0.50
C VAL A 201 0.43 -9.28 -1.26
N VAL A 202 0.39 -8.06 -0.70
CA VAL A 202 1.20 -6.93 -1.17
C VAL A 202 2.21 -6.58 -0.09
N LEU A 203 3.48 -6.53 -0.43
CA LEU A 203 4.58 -6.09 0.43
C LEU A 203 4.95 -4.67 0.05
N ALA A 204 4.75 -3.70 0.94
CA ALA A 204 5.19 -2.33 0.75
C ALA A 204 6.55 -2.15 1.40
N TYR A 205 7.60 -2.09 0.58
CA TYR A 205 8.95 -1.84 1.06
C TYR A 205 9.16 -0.35 1.30
N GLU A 206 9.40 0.01 2.56
CA GLU A 206 9.61 1.37 3.04
C GLU A 206 11.00 1.46 3.68
N PRO A 207 12.04 2.01 3.01
CA PRO A 207 13.32 2.25 3.66
C PRO A 207 13.12 3.26 4.79
N VAL A 208 12.92 2.78 6.02
CA VAL A 208 12.35 3.59 7.09
C VAL A 208 13.26 4.76 7.38
N TRP A 209 14.59 4.59 7.31
CA TRP A 209 15.60 5.64 7.47
C TRP A 209 15.43 6.82 6.49
N ALA A 210 14.88 6.61 5.30
CA ALA A 210 14.67 7.65 4.28
C ALA A 210 13.33 8.40 4.44
N ILE A 211 12.42 7.91 5.30
CA ILE A 211 11.13 8.59 5.54
C ILE A 211 11.38 9.95 6.22
N GLY A 212 11.05 11.05 5.52
CA GLY A 212 11.30 12.41 6.00
C GLY A 212 12.77 12.84 5.95
N ALA A 213 13.64 12.05 5.30
CA ALA A 213 15.01 12.45 5.00
C ALA A 213 15.03 13.52 3.89
N ALA A 214 16.11 14.30 3.85
CA ALA A 214 16.32 15.30 2.79
C ALA A 214 16.39 14.67 1.40
N GLU A 215 16.93 13.46 1.31
CA GLU A 215 17.04 12.69 0.08
C GLU A 215 16.32 11.33 0.22
N PRO A 216 15.59 10.89 -0.81
CA PRO A 216 15.00 9.56 -0.83
C PRO A 216 16.08 8.48 -0.97
N ALA A 217 15.72 7.23 -0.67
CA ALA A 217 16.56 6.10 -1.02
C ALA A 217 16.80 6.04 -2.55
N GLY A 218 18.06 5.84 -2.95
CA GLY A 218 18.42 5.72 -4.36
C GLY A 218 17.75 4.51 -5.04
N ALA A 219 17.44 4.63 -6.33
CA ALA A 219 16.73 3.56 -7.05
C ALA A 219 17.51 2.24 -7.05
N GLU A 220 18.83 2.27 -7.23
CA GLU A 220 19.70 1.07 -7.17
C GLU A 220 19.65 0.38 -5.82
N TYR A 221 19.57 1.15 -4.73
CA TYR A 221 19.42 0.62 -3.38
C TYR A 221 18.10 -0.14 -3.23
N VAL A 222 17.01 0.51 -3.64
CA VAL A 222 15.65 -0.07 -3.58
C VAL A 222 15.57 -1.34 -4.41
N MET A 223 16.05 -1.32 -5.65
CA MET A 223 16.11 -2.50 -6.52
C MET A 223 16.93 -3.63 -5.89
N GLY A 224 18.08 -3.31 -5.29
CA GLY A 224 18.94 -4.31 -4.64
C GLY A 224 18.29 -5.02 -3.45
N VAL A 225 17.50 -4.29 -2.65
CA VAL A 225 16.76 -4.87 -1.51
C VAL A 225 15.56 -5.68 -2.00
N VAL A 226 14.73 -5.10 -2.87
CA VAL A 226 13.54 -5.76 -3.42
C VAL A 226 13.89 -7.07 -4.13
N LYS A 227 14.97 -7.09 -4.92
CA LYS A 227 15.45 -8.29 -5.58
C LYS A 227 15.75 -9.42 -4.59
N ARG A 228 16.44 -9.12 -3.49
CA ARG A 228 16.75 -10.12 -2.44
C ARG A 228 15.51 -10.61 -1.71
N VAL A 229 14.56 -9.72 -1.43
CA VAL A 229 13.27 -10.10 -0.85
C VAL A 229 12.52 -11.05 -1.79
N ARG A 230 12.50 -10.75 -3.09
CA ARG A 230 11.89 -11.59 -4.12
C ARG A 230 12.58 -12.96 -4.27
N GLU A 231 13.89 -13.00 -4.05
CA GLU A 231 14.72 -14.22 -4.08
C GLU A 231 14.66 -15.04 -2.78
N SER A 232 14.06 -14.51 -1.71
CA SER A 232 13.92 -15.23 -0.43
C SER A 232 12.95 -16.40 -0.53
N GLU A 233 13.19 -17.45 0.26
CA GLU A 233 12.37 -18.67 0.23
C GLU A 233 10.92 -18.39 0.63
N VAL A 234 10.68 -17.47 1.58
CA VAL A 234 9.32 -17.07 2.00
C VAL A 234 8.50 -16.47 0.86
N VAL A 235 9.13 -15.80 -0.11
CA VAL A 235 8.44 -15.28 -1.29
C VAL A 235 8.38 -16.33 -2.40
N ARG A 236 9.50 -17.00 -2.71
CA ARG A 236 9.61 -17.96 -3.82
C ARG A 236 8.74 -19.20 -3.65
N SER A 237 8.49 -19.63 -2.41
CA SER A 237 7.69 -20.81 -2.12
C SER A 237 6.17 -20.57 -2.20
N ARG A 238 5.73 -19.30 -2.28
CA ARG A 238 4.31 -18.95 -2.37
C ARG A 238 3.74 -19.25 -3.75
N LYS A 239 2.52 -19.78 -3.77
CA LYS A 239 1.73 -20.01 -5.00
C LYS A 239 0.85 -18.83 -5.36
N GLY A 240 0.37 -18.12 -4.34
CA GLY A 240 -0.42 -16.89 -4.47
C GLY A 240 0.46 -15.73 -4.94
N THR A 241 -0.18 -14.76 -5.59
CA THR A 241 0.52 -13.55 -6.06
C THR A 241 1.14 -12.81 -4.88
N THR A 242 2.43 -12.50 -4.98
CA THR A 242 3.14 -11.62 -4.05
C THR A 242 3.64 -10.41 -4.83
N ARG A 243 3.01 -9.25 -4.59
CA ARG A 243 3.44 -7.97 -5.20
C ARG A 243 4.38 -7.26 -4.23
N ILE A 244 5.49 -6.73 -4.71
CA ILE A 244 6.40 -5.89 -3.92
C ILE A 244 6.35 -4.47 -4.47
N VAL A 245 5.81 -3.54 -3.70
CA VAL A 245 5.63 -2.14 -4.08
C VAL A 245 6.60 -1.26 -3.30
N TYR A 246 7.04 -0.15 -3.89
CA TYR A 246 7.87 0.82 -3.19
C TYR A 246 7.01 1.84 -2.44
N GLY A 247 7.16 1.90 -1.12
CA GLY A 247 6.42 2.82 -0.23
C GLY A 247 7.19 4.05 0.21
N GLY A 248 8.41 4.26 -0.30
CA GLY A 248 9.19 5.47 -0.01
C GLY A 248 8.73 6.68 -0.82
N ALA A 249 9.46 7.79 -0.69
CA ALA A 249 9.16 9.00 -1.45
C ALA A 249 9.30 8.73 -2.96
N ALA A 250 8.20 8.97 -3.68
CA ALA A 250 8.08 8.72 -5.11
C ALA A 250 7.52 9.95 -5.83
N GLY A 251 7.97 10.12 -7.08
CA GLY A 251 7.57 11.22 -7.96
C GLY A 251 7.88 10.86 -9.42
N PRO A 252 7.65 11.77 -10.38
CA PRO A 252 7.64 11.42 -11.80
C PRO A 252 9.01 10.92 -12.28
N GLY A 253 8.96 9.90 -13.14
CA GLY A 253 10.13 9.19 -13.66
C GLY A 253 10.80 8.24 -12.67
N LEU A 254 10.30 8.12 -11.42
CA LEU A 254 10.83 7.11 -10.51
C LEU A 254 10.46 5.69 -10.97
N TRP A 255 9.27 5.49 -11.53
CA TRP A 255 8.83 4.17 -12.00
C TRP A 255 9.82 3.57 -13.00
N GLU A 256 10.24 4.37 -13.98
CA GLU A 256 11.25 3.97 -14.97
C GLU A 256 12.61 3.67 -14.32
N ARG A 257 13.04 4.49 -13.35
CA ARG A 257 14.32 4.29 -12.65
C ARG A 257 14.35 3.02 -11.79
N LEU A 258 13.20 2.52 -11.34
CA LEU A 258 13.11 1.28 -10.58
C LEU A 258 13.15 0.02 -11.47
N GLY A 259 13.26 0.18 -12.80
CA GLY A 259 13.69 -0.88 -13.73
C GLY A 259 12.77 -2.11 -13.80
N GLY A 260 11.54 -2.03 -13.30
CA GLY A 260 10.61 -3.16 -13.23
C GLY A 260 10.90 -4.16 -12.11
N GLU A 261 11.80 -3.85 -11.17
CA GLU A 261 12.06 -4.72 -10.00
C GLU A 261 10.92 -4.68 -8.98
N VAL A 262 10.14 -3.60 -8.97
CA VAL A 262 8.93 -3.43 -8.16
C VAL A 262 7.67 -3.62 -9.00
N ASP A 263 6.62 -4.11 -8.35
CA ASP A 263 5.30 -4.35 -8.95
C ASP A 263 4.38 -3.12 -8.85
N GLY A 264 4.83 -2.03 -8.20
CA GLY A 264 4.01 -0.86 -7.98
C GLY A 264 4.58 0.20 -7.06
N LEU A 265 3.79 1.25 -6.82
CA LEU A 265 4.11 2.37 -5.92
C LEU A 265 3.04 2.52 -4.83
N PHE A 266 3.46 2.79 -3.59
CA PHE A 266 2.59 3.15 -2.48
C PHE A 266 2.92 4.57 -2.02
N LEU A 267 2.03 5.51 -2.34
CA LEU A 267 2.28 6.94 -2.24
C LEU A 267 1.75 7.53 -0.93
N GLY A 268 2.55 8.38 -0.32
CA GLY A 268 2.14 9.31 0.73
C GLY A 268 1.88 10.71 0.16
N ARG A 269 2.57 11.72 0.70
CA ARG A 269 2.35 13.16 0.43
C ARG A 269 2.32 13.54 -1.06
N PHE A 270 3.16 12.93 -1.89
CA PHE A 270 3.18 13.22 -3.33
C PHE A 270 1.86 12.86 -4.03
N GLY A 271 1.22 11.76 -3.60
CA GLY A 271 -0.08 11.35 -4.15
C GLY A 271 -1.28 12.14 -3.61
N HIS A 272 -1.07 13.13 -2.74
CA HIS A 272 -2.16 13.90 -2.13
C HIS A 272 -2.71 15.03 -3.02
N ASP A 273 -2.03 15.28 -4.13
CA ASP A 273 -2.50 16.15 -5.21
C ASP A 273 -3.16 15.28 -6.31
N PRO A 274 -4.44 15.50 -6.67
CA PRO A 274 -5.15 14.66 -7.63
C PRO A 274 -4.48 14.56 -9.00
N ASP A 275 -3.97 15.68 -9.53
CA ASP A 275 -3.31 15.73 -10.83
C ASP A 275 -2.00 14.94 -10.82
N GLN A 276 -1.19 15.09 -9.76
CA GLN A 276 0.03 14.29 -9.57
C GLN A 276 -0.29 12.81 -9.41
N PHE A 277 -1.31 12.46 -8.62
CA PHE A 277 -1.69 11.07 -8.41
C PHE A 277 -2.13 10.41 -9.72
N VAL A 278 -3.01 11.07 -10.49
CA VAL A 278 -3.44 10.56 -11.80
C VAL A 278 -2.27 10.47 -12.76
N ARG A 279 -1.38 11.46 -12.81
CA ARG A 279 -0.16 11.38 -13.61
C ARG A 279 0.68 10.13 -13.28
N MET A 280 0.84 9.81 -11.99
CA MET A 280 1.56 8.59 -11.58
C MET A 280 0.81 7.31 -11.95
N ILE A 281 -0.53 7.29 -11.91
CA ILE A 281 -1.32 6.14 -12.40
C ILE A 281 -0.98 5.85 -13.87
N TYR A 282 -0.91 6.89 -14.72
CA TYR A 282 -0.55 6.75 -16.13
C TYR A 282 0.89 6.29 -16.33
N GLU A 283 1.84 6.87 -15.57
CA GLU A 283 3.25 6.47 -15.58
C GLU A 283 3.39 4.97 -15.25
N VAL A 284 2.78 4.51 -14.16
CA VAL A 284 2.85 3.11 -13.72
C VAL A 284 2.11 2.17 -14.67
N ALA A 285 1.02 2.65 -15.30
CA ALA A 285 0.31 1.90 -16.33
C ALA A 285 1.08 1.80 -17.67
N GLY A 286 2.14 2.60 -17.86
CA GLY A 286 2.89 2.66 -19.10
C GLY A 286 2.12 3.33 -20.25
N VAL A 287 1.20 4.25 -19.93
CA VAL A 287 0.34 4.93 -20.91
C VAL A 287 0.57 6.44 -20.83
N SER A 288 0.66 7.11 -21.98
CA SER A 288 0.76 8.57 -22.03
C SER A 288 -0.58 9.23 -21.69
N MET A 289 -0.55 10.27 -20.86
CA MET A 289 -1.72 11.12 -20.62
C MET A 289 -1.88 12.06 -21.82
N GLU A 290 -2.92 11.88 -22.62
CA GLU A 290 -3.31 12.87 -23.63
C GLU A 290 -3.79 14.15 -22.90
N ARG A 291 -3.34 15.32 -23.35
CA ARG A 291 -3.65 16.62 -22.74
C ARG A 291 -4.92 17.22 -23.34
#